data_AF-A0A1F9ZY39-F1
#
_entry.id   AF-A0A1F9ZY39-F1
#
_cell.length_a   1.000
_cell.length_b   1.000
_cell.length_c   1.000
_cell.angle_alpha   90.00
_cell.angle_beta   90.00
_cell.angle_gamma   90.00
#
_symmetry.space_group_name_H-M   'P 1'
#
loop_
_entity.id
_entity.type
_entity.pdbx_description
1 polymer ?
#
loop_
_entity_poly.entity_id
_entity_poly.type
_entity_poly.pdbx_seq_one_letter_code
_entity_poly.pdbx_strand_id
1 'polypeptide(L)'
;MDTGEAIAALGLVFAFSLLAYCSVLDWRTRKVPNPYWIMLSLFGIALLIIRVLADAADAAYLMILLPVFAILSDIYIEGEGDSFLVRTAPLLKYSAAIVSTILLAYAWGDDMYFQHLLAVPVVMMIIVAFYITNVIRGGADAKALAALAIVFPFYPNIGDYPLIDPASAEIEIFFPFTLTVLVNAAIIAGVLPLFFLFRNLAAREFEFPQGLLGYKQNHNEIVGKHVWLMERIENGNISRYVTPKSNEDLAKEVELLAKAGRTRIWVTPKLPFILPITASVVLTAVVGGFLFLIVPA
;
A
#
# COMPACT_ATOMS: atom_id res chain seq x y z
N MET A 1 -5.86 -19.27 -22.76
CA MET A 1 -6.05 -18.01 -22.04
C MET A 1 -7.36 -17.42 -22.48
N ASP A 2 -8.35 -17.43 -21.60
CA ASP A 2 -9.61 -16.73 -21.86
C ASP A 2 -9.43 -15.21 -21.72
N THR A 3 -10.47 -14.45 -22.04
CA THR A 3 -10.40 -12.98 -21.98
C THR A 3 -10.17 -12.45 -20.57
N GLY A 4 -10.70 -13.13 -19.54
CA GLY A 4 -10.52 -12.75 -18.14
C GLY A 4 -9.11 -12.95 -17.65
N GLU A 5 -8.53 -14.11 -17.93
CA GLU A 5 -7.12 -14.43 -17.67
C GLU A 5 -6.20 -13.44 -18.39
N ALA A 6 -6.54 -13.06 -19.63
CA ALA A 6 -5.77 -12.07 -20.40
C ALA A 6 -5.77 -10.68 -19.73
N ILE A 7 -6.94 -10.23 -19.29
CA ILE A 7 -7.11 -8.96 -18.56
C ILE A 7 -6.36 -9.00 -17.23
N ALA A 8 -6.48 -10.11 -16.48
CA ALA A 8 -5.78 -10.32 -15.21
C ALA A 8 -4.26 -10.30 -15.39
N ALA A 9 -3.73 -11.04 -16.38
CA ALA A 9 -2.31 -11.09 -16.69
C ALA A 9 -1.77 -9.71 -17.08
N LEU A 10 -2.49 -8.98 -17.95
CA LEU A 10 -2.14 -7.63 -18.37
C LEU A 10 -2.14 -6.66 -17.17
N GLY A 11 -3.17 -6.76 -16.30
CA GLY A 11 -3.28 -6.06 -15.04
C GLY A 11 -2.06 -6.27 -14.13
N LEU A 12 -1.71 -7.54 -13.88
CA LEU A 12 -0.59 -7.92 -13.02
C LEU A 12 0.75 -7.43 -13.57
N VAL A 13 1.02 -7.65 -14.85
CA VAL A 13 2.29 -7.24 -15.47
C VAL A 13 2.47 -5.73 -15.37
N PHE A 14 1.43 -4.95 -15.70
CA PHE A 14 1.50 -3.50 -15.65
C PHE A 14 1.61 -2.98 -14.22
N ALA A 15 0.74 -3.45 -13.31
CA ALA A 15 0.76 -3.05 -11.91
C ALA A 15 2.09 -3.38 -11.24
N PHE A 16 2.61 -4.61 -11.43
CA PHE A 16 3.90 -5.01 -10.89
C PHE A 16 5.04 -4.15 -11.45
N SER A 17 5.10 -3.96 -12.77
CA SER A 17 6.17 -3.17 -13.40
C SER A 17 6.21 -1.75 -12.85
N LEU A 18 5.04 -1.12 -12.72
CA LEU A 18 4.91 0.24 -12.23
C LEU A 18 5.20 0.34 -10.73
N LEU A 19 4.70 -0.59 -9.91
CA LEU A 19 4.94 -0.63 -8.47
C LEU A 19 6.40 -0.95 -8.13
N ALA A 20 7.05 -1.83 -8.90
CA ALA A 20 8.48 -2.10 -8.78
C ALA A 20 9.30 -0.84 -9.07
N TYR A 21 8.97 -0.11 -10.14
CA TYR A 21 9.60 1.16 -10.45
C TYR A 21 9.35 2.21 -9.35
N CYS A 22 8.12 2.34 -8.86
CA CYS A 22 7.78 3.22 -7.75
C CYS A 22 8.50 2.84 -6.45
N SER A 23 8.71 1.56 -6.19
CA SER A 23 9.49 1.07 -5.05
C SER A 23 10.95 1.50 -5.15
N VAL A 24 11.54 1.43 -6.34
CA VAL A 24 12.92 1.90 -6.58
C VAL A 24 13.01 3.41 -6.39
N LEU A 25 12.02 4.17 -6.90
CA LEU A 25 11.95 5.61 -6.69
C LEU A 25 11.83 5.94 -5.20
N ASP A 26 10.88 5.35 -4.48
CA ASP A 26 10.64 5.66 -3.08
C ASP A 26 11.83 5.26 -2.18
N TRP A 27 12.52 4.18 -2.52
CA TRP A 27 13.77 3.80 -1.88
C TRP A 27 14.86 4.86 -2.02
N ARG A 28 14.98 5.45 -3.23
CA ARG A 28 16.03 6.42 -3.58
C ARG A 28 15.70 7.84 -3.15
N THR A 29 14.46 8.29 -3.27
CA THR A 29 14.08 9.71 -3.15
C THR A 29 13.02 9.98 -2.08
N ARG A 30 12.44 8.93 -1.46
CA ARG A 30 11.33 9.03 -0.48
C ARG A 30 10.09 9.74 -0.96
N LYS A 31 9.96 9.89 -2.27
CA LYS A 31 8.86 10.58 -2.92
C LYS A 31 8.56 9.90 -4.23
N VAL A 32 7.32 9.49 -4.40
CA VAL A 32 6.80 9.02 -5.68
C VAL A 32 5.85 10.09 -6.25
N PRO A 33 6.15 10.65 -7.43
CA PRO A 33 5.29 11.62 -8.10
C PRO A 33 3.88 11.09 -8.39
N ASN A 34 2.87 11.97 -8.32
CA ASN A 34 1.47 11.63 -8.61
C ASN A 34 1.19 11.01 -10.00
N PRO A 35 1.91 11.37 -11.09
CA PRO A 35 1.63 10.81 -12.42
C PRO A 35 1.65 9.27 -12.48
N TYR A 36 2.48 8.60 -11.69
CA TYR A 36 2.52 7.13 -11.68
C TYR A 36 1.23 6.54 -11.11
N TRP A 37 0.68 7.12 -10.04
CA TRP A 37 -0.58 6.69 -9.45
C TRP A 37 -1.77 6.97 -10.37
N ILE A 38 -1.77 8.13 -11.03
CA ILE A 38 -2.77 8.49 -12.04
C ILE A 38 -2.73 7.50 -13.20
N MET A 39 -1.54 7.16 -13.69
CA MET A 39 -1.37 6.20 -14.79
C MET A 39 -1.91 4.82 -14.41
N LEU A 40 -1.65 4.34 -13.18
CA LEU A 40 -2.18 3.07 -12.69
C LEU A 40 -3.71 3.08 -12.60
N SER A 41 -4.29 4.16 -12.06
CA SER A 41 -5.74 4.30 -11.94
C SER A 41 -6.43 4.39 -13.30
N LEU A 42 -5.88 5.18 -14.25
CA LEU A 42 -6.44 5.28 -15.60
C LEU A 42 -6.37 3.95 -16.34
N PHE A 43 -5.26 3.23 -16.18
CA PHE A 43 -5.11 1.89 -16.73
C PHE A 43 -6.12 0.91 -16.12
N GLY A 44 -6.31 0.94 -14.79
CA GLY A 44 -7.32 0.14 -14.10
C GLY A 44 -8.74 0.45 -14.59
N ILE A 45 -9.10 1.73 -14.76
CA ILE A 45 -10.40 2.14 -15.31
C ILE A 45 -10.58 1.57 -16.73
N ALA A 46 -9.54 1.65 -17.57
CA ALA A 46 -9.60 1.09 -18.92
C ALA A 46 -9.81 -0.43 -18.90
N LEU A 47 -9.07 -1.16 -18.05
CA LEU A 47 -9.25 -2.60 -17.89
C LEU A 47 -10.64 -2.97 -17.36
N LEU A 48 -11.17 -2.21 -16.40
CA LEU A 48 -12.51 -2.43 -15.85
C LEU A 48 -13.58 -2.24 -16.93
N ILE A 49 -13.48 -1.19 -17.75
CA ILE A 49 -14.38 -0.96 -18.88
C ILE A 49 -14.28 -2.13 -19.88
N ILE A 50 -13.05 -2.52 -20.25
CA ILE A 50 -12.82 -3.64 -21.17
C ILE A 50 -13.44 -4.93 -20.61
N ARG A 51 -13.30 -5.19 -19.31
CA ARG A 51 -13.85 -6.37 -18.62
C ARG A 51 -15.36 -6.42 -18.72
N VAL A 52 -16.04 -5.34 -18.33
CA VAL A 52 -17.52 -5.25 -18.40
C VAL A 52 -18.04 -5.47 -19.83
N LEU A 53 -17.37 -4.90 -20.84
CA LEU A 53 -17.75 -5.07 -22.23
C LEU A 53 -17.46 -6.48 -22.76
N ALA A 54 -16.31 -7.05 -22.40
CA ALA A 54 -15.89 -8.38 -22.83
C ALA A 54 -16.77 -9.49 -22.24
N ASP A 55 -17.19 -9.32 -20.98
CA ASP A 55 -18.06 -10.25 -20.29
C ASP A 55 -19.55 -10.06 -20.67
N ALA A 56 -19.85 -9.12 -21.59
CA ALA A 56 -21.20 -8.77 -22.04
C ALA A 56 -22.16 -8.43 -20.87
N ALA A 57 -21.62 -7.86 -19.79
CA ALA A 57 -22.37 -7.41 -18.64
C ALA A 57 -23.15 -6.12 -18.97
N ASP A 58 -24.12 -5.76 -18.12
CA ASP A 58 -24.89 -4.54 -18.29
C ASP A 58 -23.96 -3.31 -18.24
N ALA A 59 -23.98 -2.49 -19.30
CA ALA A 59 -23.20 -1.26 -19.37
C ALA A 59 -23.54 -0.28 -18.23
N ALA A 60 -24.73 -0.39 -17.63
CA ALA A 60 -25.13 0.37 -16.44
C ALA A 60 -24.18 0.11 -15.24
N TYR A 61 -23.50 -1.04 -15.19
CA TYR A 61 -22.55 -1.36 -14.13
C TYR A 61 -21.32 -0.45 -14.13
N LEU A 62 -21.00 0.22 -15.25
CA LEU A 62 -19.95 1.23 -15.30
C LEU A 62 -20.27 2.48 -14.48
N MET A 63 -21.49 2.63 -13.95
CA MET A 63 -21.81 3.70 -13.01
C MET A 63 -21.04 3.60 -11.69
N ILE A 64 -20.41 2.46 -11.37
CA ILE A 64 -19.43 2.39 -10.26
C ILE A 64 -18.28 3.39 -10.45
N LEU A 65 -18.02 3.84 -11.69
CA LEU A 65 -16.98 4.84 -11.93
C LEU A 65 -17.34 6.21 -11.32
N LEU A 66 -18.61 6.48 -11.03
CA LEU A 66 -19.04 7.73 -10.39
C LEU A 66 -18.47 7.88 -8.97
N PRO A 67 -18.64 6.92 -8.02
CA PRO A 67 -17.96 6.99 -6.74
C PRO A 67 -16.43 6.90 -6.87
N VAL A 68 -15.90 6.12 -7.81
CA VAL A 68 -14.44 6.02 -8.06
C VAL A 68 -13.87 7.39 -8.44
N PHE A 69 -14.46 8.10 -9.41
CA PHE A 69 -14.01 9.43 -9.81
C PHE A 69 -14.16 10.46 -8.69
N ALA A 70 -15.23 10.39 -7.89
CA ALA A 70 -15.40 11.26 -6.74
C ALA A 70 -14.22 11.10 -5.75
N ILE A 71 -13.83 9.86 -5.44
CA ILE A 71 -12.68 9.56 -4.57
C ILE A 71 -11.36 9.99 -5.22
N LEU A 72 -11.11 9.62 -6.48
CA LEU A 72 -9.87 9.97 -7.19
C LEU A 72 -9.67 11.49 -7.31
N SER A 73 -10.77 12.24 -7.47
CA SER A 73 -10.73 13.69 -7.52
C SER A 73 -10.26 14.31 -6.21
N ASP A 74 -10.45 13.66 -5.06
CA ASP A 74 -9.88 14.10 -3.79
C ASP A 74 -8.42 13.68 -3.65
N ILE A 75 -8.11 12.44 -4.06
CA ILE A 75 -6.77 11.86 -3.95
C ILE A 75 -5.72 12.58 -4.83
N TYR A 76 -6.10 13.03 -6.03
CA TYR A 76 -5.15 13.59 -7.01
C TYR A 76 -5.30 15.09 -7.26
N ILE A 77 -6.46 15.68 -7.00
CA ILE A 77 -6.70 17.12 -7.21
C ILE A 77 -6.73 17.79 -5.85
N GLU A 78 -5.57 18.29 -5.44
CA GLU A 78 -5.44 19.11 -4.23
C GLU A 78 -6.03 20.50 -4.52
N GLY A 79 -6.94 20.95 -3.66
CA GLY A 79 -7.50 22.29 -3.76
C GLY A 79 -6.50 23.32 -3.26
N GLU A 80 -6.17 24.31 -4.08
CA GLU A 80 -5.33 25.43 -3.68
C GLU A 80 -6.16 26.56 -3.08
N GLY A 81 -5.72 27.08 -1.93
CA GLY A 81 -6.33 28.23 -1.26
C GLY A 81 -7.23 27.88 -0.08
N ASP A 82 -7.60 28.90 0.68
CA ASP A 82 -8.28 28.75 1.97
C ASP A 82 -9.79 29.06 1.92
N SER A 83 -10.39 28.96 0.73
CA SER A 83 -11.81 29.25 0.57
C SER A 83 -12.67 28.18 1.25
N PHE A 84 -13.87 28.57 1.70
CA PHE A 84 -14.86 27.63 2.24
C PHE A 84 -15.13 26.44 1.28
N LEU A 85 -15.13 26.70 -0.03
CA LEU A 85 -15.31 25.67 -1.05
C LEU A 85 -14.17 24.65 -1.04
N VAL A 86 -12.91 25.09 -0.91
CA VAL A 86 -11.76 24.17 -0.82
C VAL A 86 -11.83 23.31 0.44
N ARG A 87 -12.22 23.90 1.58
CA ARG A 87 -12.34 23.17 2.85
C ARG A 87 -13.48 22.14 2.87
N THR A 88 -14.58 22.43 2.17
CA THR A 88 -15.78 21.56 2.15
C THR A 88 -15.80 20.58 0.97
N ALA A 89 -15.00 20.80 -0.06
CA ALA A 89 -14.94 19.94 -1.24
C ALA A 89 -14.66 18.46 -0.92
N PRO A 90 -13.72 18.09 -0.03
CA PRO A 90 -13.50 16.69 0.31
C PRO A 90 -14.76 16.02 0.89
N LEU A 91 -15.45 16.71 1.81
CA LEU A 91 -16.69 16.21 2.41
C LEU A 91 -17.76 15.96 1.34
N LEU A 92 -17.92 16.88 0.39
CA LEU A 92 -18.88 16.72 -0.70
C LEU A 92 -18.52 15.55 -1.63
N LYS A 93 -17.24 15.42 -2.00
CA LYS A 93 -16.74 14.32 -2.83
C LYS A 93 -16.97 12.96 -2.18
N TYR A 94 -16.60 12.80 -0.90
CA TYR A 94 -16.82 11.54 -0.17
C TYR A 94 -18.31 11.28 0.07
N SER A 95 -19.12 12.31 0.33
CA SER A 95 -20.57 12.15 0.44
C SER A 95 -21.18 11.67 -0.86
N ALA A 96 -20.77 12.24 -2.00
CA ALA A 96 -21.20 11.78 -3.32
C ALA A 96 -20.76 10.33 -3.58
N ALA A 97 -19.53 9.96 -3.21
CA ALA A 97 -19.04 8.59 -3.32
C ALA A 97 -19.86 7.60 -2.48
N ILE A 98 -20.16 7.93 -1.22
CA ILE A 98 -20.95 7.08 -0.33
C ILE A 98 -22.38 6.94 -0.85
N VAL A 99 -23.06 8.05 -1.15
CA VAL A 99 -24.45 8.04 -1.62
C VAL A 99 -24.57 7.27 -2.92
N SER A 100 -23.70 7.51 -3.89
CA SER A 100 -23.73 6.76 -5.15
C SER A 100 -23.46 5.27 -4.95
N THR A 101 -22.50 4.90 -4.10
CA THR A 101 -22.24 3.48 -3.77
C THR A 101 -23.49 2.82 -3.17
N ILE A 102 -24.20 3.50 -2.25
CA ILE A 102 -25.44 2.96 -1.64
C ILE A 102 -26.56 2.83 -2.68
N LEU A 103 -26.76 3.84 -3.53
CA LEU A 103 -27.80 3.79 -4.57
C LEU A 103 -27.54 2.66 -5.58
N LEU A 104 -26.28 2.48 -5.96
CA LEU A 104 -25.84 1.39 -6.83
C LEU A 104 -26.04 0.02 -6.18
N ALA A 105 -25.71 -0.12 -4.90
CA ALA A 105 -25.96 -1.33 -4.12
C ALA A 105 -27.46 -1.65 -4.05
N TYR A 106 -28.33 -0.64 -3.91
CA TYR A 106 -29.77 -0.86 -3.92
C TYR A 106 -30.31 -1.26 -5.31
N ALA A 107 -29.71 -0.73 -6.38
CA ALA A 107 -30.17 -0.98 -7.73
C ALA A 107 -29.77 -2.36 -8.29
N TRP A 108 -28.56 -2.83 -7.97
CA TRP A 108 -27.99 -4.07 -8.54
C TRP A 108 -27.27 -4.97 -7.52
N GLY A 109 -27.47 -4.74 -6.21
CA GLY A 109 -26.79 -5.49 -5.16
C GLY A 109 -27.11 -6.98 -5.12
N ASP A 110 -28.15 -7.45 -5.81
CA ASP A 110 -28.47 -8.88 -5.91
C ASP A 110 -27.59 -9.61 -6.96
N ASP A 111 -26.95 -8.88 -7.88
CA ASP A 111 -26.09 -9.46 -8.91
C ASP A 111 -24.66 -9.67 -8.39
N MET A 112 -24.22 -10.93 -8.37
CA MET A 112 -22.90 -11.32 -7.86
C MET A 112 -21.74 -10.68 -8.64
N TYR A 113 -21.86 -10.56 -9.97
CA TYR A 113 -20.83 -9.90 -10.78
C TYR A 113 -20.76 -8.41 -10.44
N PHE A 114 -21.92 -7.76 -10.25
CA PHE A 114 -21.97 -6.37 -9.82
C PHE A 114 -21.40 -6.15 -8.42
N GLN A 115 -21.60 -7.08 -7.48
CA GLN A 115 -21.03 -6.99 -6.13
C GLN A 115 -19.50 -6.90 -6.14
N HIS A 116 -18.82 -7.62 -7.04
CA HIS A 116 -17.36 -7.50 -7.22
C HIS A 116 -16.95 -6.10 -7.70
N LEU A 117 -17.68 -5.53 -8.67
CA LEU A 117 -17.44 -4.16 -9.13
C LEU A 117 -17.72 -3.12 -8.04
N LEU A 118 -18.78 -3.33 -7.25
CA LEU A 118 -19.16 -2.48 -6.13
C LEU A 118 -18.11 -2.52 -5.01
N ALA A 119 -17.36 -3.62 -4.87
CA ALA A 119 -16.27 -3.72 -3.91
C ALA A 119 -15.15 -2.69 -4.18
N VAL A 120 -14.95 -2.25 -5.43
CA VAL A 120 -13.92 -1.26 -5.80
C VAL A 120 -14.05 0.05 -5.01
N PRO A 121 -15.16 0.83 -5.13
CA PRO A 121 -15.31 2.06 -4.36
C PRO A 121 -15.36 1.81 -2.85
N VAL A 122 -15.90 0.67 -2.39
CA VAL A 122 -15.93 0.30 -0.98
C VAL A 122 -14.52 0.12 -0.42
N VAL A 123 -13.66 -0.65 -1.10
CA VAL A 123 -12.26 -0.83 -0.72
C VAL A 123 -11.52 0.50 -0.77
N MET A 124 -11.73 1.33 -1.80
CA MET A 124 -11.12 2.66 -1.85
C MET A 124 -11.50 3.53 -0.63
N MET A 125 -12.78 3.50 -0.21
CA MET A 125 -13.21 4.20 1.01
C MET A 125 -12.55 3.64 2.28
N ILE A 126 -12.39 2.31 2.38
CA ILE A 126 -11.65 1.67 3.48
C ILE A 126 -10.19 2.14 3.50
N ILE A 127 -9.51 2.19 2.35
CA ILE A 127 -8.13 2.67 2.24
C ILE A 127 -8.02 4.15 2.64
N VAL A 128 -8.97 4.98 2.23
CA VAL A 128 -9.05 6.39 2.65
C VAL A 128 -9.27 6.48 4.17
N ALA A 129 -10.16 5.67 4.74
CA ALA A 129 -10.37 5.64 6.19
C ALA A 129 -9.09 5.22 6.94
N PHE A 130 -8.35 4.24 6.44
CA PHE A 130 -7.05 3.84 6.99
C PHE A 130 -6.00 4.95 6.90
N TYR A 131 -6.02 5.74 5.83
CA TYR A 131 -5.14 6.89 5.69
C TYR A 131 -5.49 8.00 6.69
N ILE A 132 -6.76 8.39 6.80
CA ILE A 132 -7.22 9.45 7.72
C ILE A 132 -6.99 9.06 9.19
N THR A 133 -7.15 7.78 9.54
CA THR A 133 -6.93 7.26 10.90
C THR A 133 -5.46 6.99 11.22
N ASN A 134 -4.53 7.25 10.28
CA ASN A 134 -3.09 6.98 10.39
C ASN A 134 -2.72 5.48 10.58
N VAL A 135 -3.61 4.56 10.19
CA VAL A 135 -3.27 3.14 10.03
C VAL A 135 -2.27 2.98 8.89
N ILE A 136 -2.57 3.63 7.75
CA ILE A 136 -1.63 3.79 6.63
C ILE A 136 -1.05 5.20 6.73
N ARG A 137 0.25 5.30 7.05
CA ARG A 137 0.92 6.59 7.24
C ARG A 137 1.38 7.25 5.94
N GLY A 138 1.60 6.47 4.89
CA GLY A 138 2.12 6.95 3.61
C GLY A 138 1.01 7.26 2.62
N GLY A 139 0.97 8.50 2.13
CA GLY A 139 0.06 8.88 1.05
C GLY A 139 0.32 8.12 -0.26
N ALA A 140 1.58 7.74 -0.51
CA ALA A 140 1.93 6.90 -1.65
C ALA A 140 1.36 5.48 -1.53
N ASP A 141 1.37 4.90 -0.32
CA ASP A 141 0.82 3.57 -0.06
C ASP A 141 -0.71 3.56 -0.27
N ALA A 142 -1.40 4.57 0.24
CA ALA A 142 -2.85 4.72 0.05
C ALA A 142 -3.22 4.88 -1.44
N LYS A 143 -2.44 5.67 -2.19
CA LYS A 143 -2.62 5.85 -3.65
C LYS A 143 -2.38 4.54 -4.41
N ALA A 144 -1.36 3.78 -4.04
CA ALA A 144 -1.06 2.48 -4.65
C ALA A 144 -2.21 1.49 -4.43
N LEU A 145 -2.70 1.36 -3.20
CA LEU A 145 -3.80 0.45 -2.85
C LEU A 145 -5.12 0.87 -3.49
N ALA A 146 -5.45 2.17 -3.49
CA ALA A 146 -6.64 2.68 -4.17
C ALA A 146 -6.61 2.37 -5.67
N ALA A 147 -5.46 2.54 -6.33
CA ALA A 147 -5.31 2.21 -7.74
C ALA A 147 -5.40 0.69 -7.99
N LEU A 148 -4.81 -0.13 -7.13
CA LEU A 148 -4.93 -1.60 -7.21
C LEU A 148 -6.37 -2.09 -7.10
N ALA A 149 -7.19 -1.46 -6.24
CA ALA A 149 -8.62 -1.79 -6.14
C ALA A 149 -9.36 -1.61 -7.48
N ILE A 150 -8.96 -0.62 -8.29
CA ILE A 150 -9.53 -0.39 -9.61
C ILE A 150 -9.00 -1.40 -10.63
N VAL A 151 -7.71 -1.74 -10.56
CA VAL A 151 -7.08 -2.69 -11.50
C VAL A 151 -7.63 -4.11 -11.31
N PHE A 152 -7.92 -4.51 -10.07
CA PHE A 152 -8.35 -5.86 -9.71
C PHE A 152 -9.70 -5.86 -8.96
N PRO A 153 -10.82 -5.61 -9.66
CA PRO A 153 -12.16 -5.82 -9.10
C PRO A 153 -12.45 -7.31 -8.84
N PHE A 154 -11.79 -8.19 -9.60
CA PHE A 154 -11.82 -9.65 -9.46
C PHE A 154 -10.41 -10.15 -9.14
N TYR A 155 -10.31 -11.32 -8.53
CA TYR A 155 -9.03 -11.99 -8.33
C TYR A 155 -8.35 -12.31 -9.68
N PRO A 156 -7.03 -12.07 -9.79
CA PRO A 156 -6.32 -12.31 -11.03
C PRO A 156 -6.00 -13.81 -11.19
N ASN A 157 -7.02 -14.59 -11.56
CA ASN A 157 -6.89 -16.01 -11.81
C ASN A 157 -6.24 -16.25 -13.17
N ILE A 158 -5.12 -16.96 -13.20
CA ILE A 158 -4.33 -17.24 -14.40
C ILE A 158 -3.87 -18.69 -14.37
N GLY A 159 -4.56 -19.55 -15.11
CA GLY A 159 -4.33 -21.00 -15.03
C GLY A 159 -4.60 -21.50 -13.60
N ASP A 160 -3.61 -22.18 -13.00
CA ASP A 160 -3.72 -22.78 -11.66
C ASP A 160 -3.38 -21.80 -10.50
N TYR A 161 -3.20 -20.51 -10.80
CA TYR A 161 -2.84 -19.49 -9.81
C TYR A 161 -4.00 -18.51 -9.55
N PRO A 162 -4.21 -18.09 -8.28
CA PRO A 162 -3.39 -18.36 -7.10
C PRO A 162 -3.55 -19.79 -6.54
N LEU A 163 -2.51 -20.30 -5.88
CA LEU A 163 -2.53 -21.65 -5.26
C LEU A 163 -3.56 -21.78 -4.11
N ILE A 164 -3.84 -20.67 -3.42
CA ILE A 164 -4.83 -20.57 -2.35
C ILE A 164 -5.85 -19.51 -2.74
N ASP A 165 -6.82 -19.93 -3.55
CA ASP A 165 -7.95 -19.11 -4.03
C ASP A 165 -9.02 -18.96 -2.92
N PRO A 166 -9.82 -17.88 -2.88
CA PRO A 166 -11.07 -17.84 -2.12
C PRO A 166 -11.92 -19.09 -2.37
N ALA A 167 -12.47 -19.66 -1.28
CA ALA A 167 -13.30 -20.86 -1.37
C ALA A 167 -14.68 -20.62 -2.02
N SER A 168 -15.12 -19.35 -2.09
CA SER A 168 -16.37 -18.96 -2.72
C SER A 168 -16.34 -17.49 -3.19
N ALA A 169 -17.27 -17.12 -4.07
CA ALA A 169 -17.40 -15.75 -4.57
C ALA A 169 -17.74 -14.75 -3.45
N GLU A 170 -18.49 -15.17 -2.43
CA GLU A 170 -18.82 -14.33 -1.28
C GLU A 170 -17.57 -13.99 -0.45
N ILE A 171 -16.65 -14.95 -0.29
CA ILE A 171 -15.36 -14.74 0.37
C ILE A 171 -14.49 -13.79 -0.46
N GLU A 172 -14.50 -13.94 -1.79
CA GLU A 172 -13.79 -13.06 -2.72
C GLU A 172 -14.26 -11.59 -2.58
N ILE A 173 -15.57 -11.37 -2.54
CA ILE A 173 -16.18 -10.04 -2.38
C ILE A 173 -15.86 -9.44 -1.01
N PHE A 174 -15.87 -10.26 0.05
CA PHE A 174 -15.58 -9.80 1.40
C PHE A 174 -14.10 -9.52 1.64
N PHE A 175 -13.22 -10.29 0.98
CA PHE A 175 -11.76 -10.08 0.96
C PHE A 175 -11.25 -9.86 -0.47
N PRO A 176 -11.49 -8.68 -1.07
CA PRO A 176 -11.01 -8.39 -2.41
C PRO A 176 -9.49 -8.44 -2.50
N PHE A 177 -8.97 -8.68 -3.71
CA PHE A 177 -7.53 -8.88 -3.95
C PHE A 177 -6.65 -7.80 -3.29
N THR A 178 -7.05 -6.53 -3.37
CA THR A 178 -6.32 -5.41 -2.76
C THR A 178 -6.21 -5.49 -1.23
N LEU A 179 -7.24 -5.96 -0.53
CA LEU A 179 -7.17 -6.14 0.93
C LEU A 179 -6.27 -7.32 1.28
N THR A 180 -6.31 -8.40 0.51
CA THR A 180 -5.38 -9.52 0.67
C THR A 180 -3.95 -9.09 0.41
N VAL A 181 -3.69 -8.26 -0.60
CA VAL A 181 -2.38 -7.62 -0.84
C VAL A 181 -1.95 -6.78 0.38
N LEU A 182 -2.84 -6.00 0.97
CA LEU A 182 -2.52 -5.20 2.16
C LEU A 182 -2.14 -6.09 3.36
N VAL A 183 -2.91 -7.15 3.62
CA VAL A 183 -2.64 -8.09 4.73
C VAL A 183 -1.32 -8.82 4.50
N ASN A 184 -1.10 -9.37 3.31
CA ASN A 184 0.14 -10.06 2.96
C ASN A 184 1.35 -9.10 3.04
N ALA A 185 1.19 -7.83 2.64
CA ALA A 185 2.23 -6.81 2.78
C ALA A 185 2.56 -6.54 4.26
N ALA A 186 1.55 -6.48 5.13
CA ALA A 186 1.74 -6.34 6.57
C ALA A 186 2.47 -7.55 7.17
N ILE A 187 2.18 -8.78 6.72
CA ILE A 187 2.91 -9.99 7.13
C ILE A 187 4.38 -9.92 6.68
N ILE A 188 4.65 -9.55 5.42
CA ILE A 188 6.02 -9.38 4.90
C ILE A 188 6.78 -8.35 5.75
N ALA A 189 6.16 -7.22 6.06
CA ALA A 189 6.75 -6.20 6.93
C ALA A 189 6.95 -6.71 8.37
N GLY A 190 6.05 -7.55 8.87
CA GLY A 190 6.13 -8.20 10.19
C GLY A 190 7.23 -9.25 10.32
N VAL A 191 7.72 -9.80 9.21
CA VAL A 191 8.87 -10.74 9.17
C VAL A 191 10.22 -10.00 9.22
N LEU A 192 10.23 -8.70 8.91
CA LEU A 192 11.45 -7.88 8.90
C LEU A 192 12.28 -7.95 10.20
N PRO A 193 11.70 -8.05 11.42
CA PRO A 193 12.49 -8.20 12.62
C PRO A 193 13.32 -9.48 12.67
N LEU A 194 12.83 -10.57 12.05
CA LEU A 194 13.58 -11.82 11.92
C LEU A 194 14.77 -11.63 10.97
N PHE A 195 14.60 -10.87 9.88
CA PHE A 195 15.70 -10.53 9.00
C PHE A 195 16.81 -9.77 9.74
N PHE A 196 16.47 -8.75 10.55
CA PHE A 196 17.47 -8.03 11.36
C PHE A 196 18.10 -8.91 12.44
N LEU A 197 17.34 -9.79 13.07
CA LEU A 197 17.86 -10.77 14.03
C LEU A 197 19.00 -11.58 13.41
N PHE A 198 18.75 -12.26 12.29
CA PHE A 198 19.76 -13.10 11.65
C PHE A 198 20.94 -12.28 11.13
N ARG A 199 20.69 -11.10 10.53
CA ARG A 199 21.74 -10.20 10.06
C ARG A 199 22.67 -9.77 11.20
N ASN A 200 22.11 -9.34 12.33
CA ASN A 200 22.89 -8.81 13.45
C ASN A 200 23.60 -9.92 14.23
N LEU A 201 23.00 -11.13 14.32
CA LEU A 201 23.68 -12.31 14.85
C LEU A 201 24.89 -12.70 13.98
N ALA A 202 24.73 -12.72 12.65
CA ALA A 202 25.83 -13.00 11.72
C ALA A 202 26.95 -11.96 11.80
N ALA A 203 26.60 -10.69 12.00
CA ALA A 203 27.56 -9.61 12.22
C ALA A 203 28.20 -9.63 13.62
N ARG A 204 27.73 -10.48 14.56
CA ARG A 204 28.08 -10.48 15.98
C ARG A 204 27.80 -9.12 16.67
N GLU A 205 26.79 -8.40 16.20
CA GLU A 205 26.40 -7.07 16.66
C GLU A 205 24.96 -7.05 17.21
N PHE A 206 24.47 -8.15 17.79
CA PHE A 206 23.10 -8.24 18.29
C PHE A 206 22.95 -7.65 19.71
N GLU A 207 22.06 -6.68 19.87
CA GLU A 207 21.66 -6.14 21.16
C GLU A 207 20.13 -6.00 21.20
N PHE A 208 19.46 -6.57 22.20
CA PHE A 208 18.00 -6.49 22.31
C PHE A 208 17.56 -5.17 22.97
N PRO A 209 16.50 -4.48 22.48
CA PRO A 209 15.66 -4.80 21.32
C PRO A 209 16.14 -4.21 19.97
N GLN A 210 17.20 -3.41 19.93
CA GLN A 210 17.62 -2.65 18.73
C GLN A 210 17.98 -3.55 17.54
N GLY A 211 18.63 -4.68 17.83
CA GLY A 211 19.04 -5.69 16.87
C GLY A 211 17.88 -6.42 16.19
N LEU A 212 16.63 -6.20 16.62
CA LEU A 212 15.45 -6.68 15.91
C LEU A 212 14.89 -5.67 14.91
N LEU A 213 15.25 -4.38 14.98
CA LEU A 213 14.58 -3.34 14.18
C LEU A 213 15.55 -2.50 13.36
N GLY A 214 16.84 -2.65 13.60
CA GLY A 214 17.88 -1.88 12.94
C GLY A 214 19.18 -2.65 12.82
N TYR A 215 20.25 -1.93 12.49
CA TYR A 215 21.60 -2.45 12.39
C TYR A 215 22.61 -1.36 12.76
N LYS A 216 23.84 -1.74 13.09
CA LYS A 216 24.93 -0.76 13.29
C LYS A 216 25.53 -0.33 11.96
N GLN A 217 25.79 0.97 11.83
CA GLN A 217 26.45 1.54 10.65
C GLN A 217 27.52 2.55 11.06
N ASN A 218 28.60 2.67 10.27
CA ASN A 218 29.64 3.67 10.50
C ASN A 218 29.07 5.09 10.38
N HIS A 219 29.40 5.96 11.35
CA HIS A 219 28.91 7.35 11.40
C HIS A 219 29.16 8.13 10.09
N ASN A 220 30.32 7.92 9.45
CA ASN A 220 30.69 8.55 8.18
C ASN A 220 29.76 8.24 7.01
N GLU A 221 29.01 7.14 7.07
CA GLU A 221 28.13 6.69 5.99
C GLU A 221 26.65 6.96 6.26
N ILE A 222 26.30 7.49 7.44
CA ILE A 222 24.89 7.67 7.85
C ILE A 222 24.30 8.92 7.17
N VAL A 223 25.06 10.00 7.12
CA VAL A 223 24.62 11.26 6.53
C VAL A 223 24.33 11.07 5.04
N GLY A 224 23.14 11.47 4.60
CA GLY A 224 22.67 11.27 3.22
C GLY A 224 21.95 9.93 2.97
N LYS A 225 21.91 9.01 3.95
CA LYS A 225 21.09 7.81 3.87
C LYS A 225 19.73 8.01 4.55
N HIS A 226 18.73 7.29 4.04
CA HIS A 226 17.37 7.31 4.57
C HIS A 226 17.23 6.36 5.77
N VAL A 227 17.77 6.78 6.90
CA VAL A 227 17.73 6.03 8.16
C VAL A 227 17.25 6.93 9.32
N TRP A 228 16.79 6.29 10.39
CA TRP A 228 16.53 6.93 11.67
C TRP A 228 17.58 6.50 12.68
N LEU A 229 18.02 7.43 13.54
CA LEU A 229 18.93 7.07 14.62
C LEU A 229 18.17 6.34 15.73
N MET A 230 18.83 5.36 16.32
CA MET A 230 18.36 4.64 17.50
C MET A 230 19.17 4.99 18.75
N GLU A 231 20.16 5.88 18.64
CA GLU A 231 20.96 6.37 19.75
C GLU A 231 21.00 7.89 19.69
N ARG A 232 20.97 8.54 20.85
CA ARG A 232 21.22 9.99 20.99
C ARG A 232 21.93 10.29 22.29
N ILE A 233 22.49 11.50 22.38
CA ILE A 233 23.06 12.02 23.62
C ILE A 233 22.01 12.92 24.28
N GLU A 234 21.48 12.49 25.43
CA GLU A 234 20.60 13.29 26.28
C GLU A 234 21.28 13.51 27.64
N ASN A 235 21.41 14.77 28.06
CA ASN A 235 22.04 15.15 29.33
C ASN A 235 23.45 14.56 29.55
N GLY A 236 24.23 14.42 28.47
CA GLY A 236 25.58 13.84 28.50
C GLY A 236 25.62 12.30 28.53
N ASN A 237 24.46 11.63 28.60
CA ASN A 237 24.35 10.17 28.55
C ASN A 237 23.81 9.70 27.20
N ILE A 238 24.22 8.50 26.78
CA ILE A 238 23.71 7.88 25.55
C ILE A 238 22.40 7.17 25.87
N SER A 239 21.30 7.70 25.34
CA SER A 239 19.99 7.09 25.40
C SER A 239 19.70 6.34 24.11
N ARG A 240 19.17 5.12 24.23
CA ARG A 240 18.80 4.29 23.07
C ARG A 240 17.28 4.22 22.91
N TYR A 241 16.84 4.25 21.67
CA TYR A 241 15.43 4.23 21.29
C TYR A 241 15.15 3.15 20.27
N VAL A 242 13.93 2.64 20.33
CA VAL A 242 13.38 1.65 19.41
C VAL A 242 12.57 2.36 18.33
N THR A 243 11.88 3.43 18.73
CA THR A 243 11.05 4.26 17.87
C THR A 243 11.80 5.53 17.49
N PRO A 244 11.75 5.93 16.22
CA PRO A 244 12.32 7.19 15.79
C PRO A 244 11.59 8.38 16.43
N LYS A 245 12.35 9.39 16.84
CA LYS A 245 11.80 10.69 17.27
C LYS A 245 11.63 11.61 16.05
N SER A 246 10.48 12.27 15.95
CA SER A 246 10.21 13.25 14.88
C SER A 246 11.16 14.45 14.97
N ASN A 247 11.48 15.06 13.83
CA ASN A 247 12.26 16.31 13.71
C ASN A 247 13.76 16.20 14.08
N GLU A 248 14.43 15.18 13.54
CA GLU A 248 15.84 14.87 13.79
C GLU A 248 16.75 15.56 12.75
N ASP A 249 17.64 16.46 13.19
CA ASP A 249 18.78 16.89 12.36
C ASP A 249 19.83 15.77 12.39
N LEU A 250 19.70 14.86 11.43
CA LEU A 250 20.51 13.66 11.32
C LEU A 250 22.01 13.98 11.31
N ALA A 251 22.42 15.04 10.61
CA ALA A 251 23.83 15.39 10.49
C ALA A 251 24.39 15.85 11.85
N LYS A 252 23.65 16.71 12.56
CA LYS A 252 24.05 17.21 13.87
C LYS A 252 24.11 16.10 14.93
N GLU A 253 23.11 15.22 14.98
CA GLU A 253 23.05 14.13 15.97
C GLU A 253 24.16 13.09 15.72
N VAL A 254 24.45 12.76 14.46
CA VAL A 254 25.58 11.89 14.10
C VAL A 254 26.92 12.50 14.51
N GLU A 255 27.11 13.81 14.31
CA GLU A 255 28.34 14.50 14.72
C GLU A 255 28.54 14.47 16.25
N LEU A 256 27.47 14.66 17.02
CA LEU A 256 27.51 14.58 18.48
C LEU A 256 27.92 13.18 18.95
N LEU A 257 27.34 12.13 18.37
CA LEU A 257 27.69 10.74 18.67
C LEU A 257 29.13 10.41 18.27
N ALA A 258 29.59 10.93 17.13
CA ALA A 258 30.97 10.78 16.68
C ALA A 258 31.96 11.46 17.65
N LYS A 259 31.66 12.68 18.13
CA LYS A 259 32.45 13.39 19.16
C LYS A 259 32.49 12.64 20.49
N ALA A 260 31.45 11.89 20.82
CA ALA A 260 31.41 11.00 21.98
C ALA A 260 32.14 9.66 21.75
N GLY A 261 32.87 9.50 20.64
CA GLY A 261 33.68 8.32 20.35
C GLY A 261 32.93 7.14 19.72
N ARG A 262 31.67 7.31 19.26
CA ARG A 262 30.92 6.25 18.60
C ARG A 262 31.32 6.14 17.13
N THR A 263 32.05 5.08 16.79
CA THR A 263 32.40 4.78 15.41
C THR A 263 31.22 4.18 14.63
N ARG A 264 30.46 3.28 15.28
CA ARG A 264 29.29 2.58 14.75
C ARG A 264 28.04 2.90 15.58
N ILE A 265 26.99 3.35 14.92
CA ILE A 265 25.76 3.84 15.53
C ILE A 265 24.59 2.95 15.10
N TRP A 266 23.67 2.65 16.02
CA TRP A 266 22.44 1.92 15.71
C TRP A 266 21.49 2.79 14.87
N VAL A 267 21.03 2.23 13.75
CA VAL A 267 20.11 2.88 12.84
C VAL A 267 19.00 1.94 12.40
N THR A 268 17.80 2.49 12.20
CA THR A 268 16.65 1.80 11.59
C THR A 268 16.46 2.34 10.18
N PRO A 269 16.46 1.49 9.13
CA PRO A 269 16.19 1.97 7.78
C PRO A 269 14.76 2.49 7.67
N LYS A 270 14.58 3.61 6.97
CA LYS A 270 13.24 4.03 6.53
C LYS A 270 12.85 3.04 5.45
N LEU A 271 11.95 2.10 5.68
CA LEU A 271 11.53 1.19 4.60
C LEU A 271 10.25 1.73 3.97
N PRO A 272 10.23 1.95 2.64
CA PRO A 272 9.01 2.37 1.97
C PRO A 272 8.01 1.20 1.98
N PHE A 273 6.78 1.42 2.44
CA PHE A 273 5.78 0.35 2.53
C PHE A 273 5.23 -0.08 1.16
N ILE A 274 5.49 0.70 0.11
CA ILE A 274 5.32 0.30 -1.29
C ILE A 274 6.13 -0.98 -1.63
N LEU A 275 7.29 -1.19 -1.00
CA LEU A 275 8.11 -2.38 -1.24
C LEU A 275 7.39 -3.68 -0.83
N PRO A 276 6.90 -3.85 0.42
CA PRO A 276 6.11 -5.02 0.77
C PRO A 276 4.79 -5.08 0.01
N ILE A 277 4.14 -3.96 -0.36
CA ILE A 277 2.97 -3.99 -1.25
C ILE A 277 3.31 -4.61 -2.61
N THR A 278 4.43 -4.20 -3.22
CA THR A 278 4.86 -4.72 -4.53
C THR A 278 5.16 -6.22 -4.47
N ALA A 279 5.90 -6.65 -3.45
CA ALA A 279 6.16 -8.07 -3.22
C ALA A 279 4.86 -8.86 -2.96
N SER A 280 3.93 -8.23 -2.24
CA SER A 280 2.63 -8.80 -1.93
C SER A 280 1.73 -8.97 -3.15
N VAL A 281 1.77 -8.09 -4.16
CA VAL A 281 1.01 -8.29 -5.41
C VAL A 281 1.40 -9.62 -6.08
N VAL A 282 2.70 -9.91 -6.17
CA VAL A 282 3.19 -11.17 -6.75
C VAL A 282 2.85 -12.35 -5.84
N LEU A 283 3.05 -12.20 -4.53
CA LEU A 283 2.74 -13.24 -3.55
C LEU A 283 1.25 -13.60 -3.60
N THR A 284 0.35 -12.62 -3.60
CA THR A 284 -1.09 -12.86 -3.63
C THR A 284 -1.54 -13.41 -4.98
N ALA A 285 -0.94 -12.98 -6.09
CA ALA A 285 -1.28 -13.52 -7.41
C ALA A 285 -0.84 -14.98 -7.60
N VAL A 286 0.29 -15.39 -7.01
CA VAL A 286 0.83 -16.75 -7.16
C VAL A 286 0.38 -17.67 -6.02
N VAL A 287 0.51 -17.23 -4.78
CA VAL A 287 0.23 -18.05 -3.59
C VAL A 287 -1.20 -17.84 -3.09
N GLY A 288 -1.75 -16.63 -3.20
CA GLY A 288 -3.08 -16.30 -2.69
C GLY A 288 -3.09 -15.70 -1.28
N GLY A 289 -4.24 -15.81 -0.61
CA GLY A 289 -4.45 -15.25 0.72
C GLY A 289 -4.24 -16.27 1.83
N PHE A 290 -3.28 -16.06 2.73
CA PHE A 290 -3.12 -16.93 3.91
C PHE A 290 -4.36 -16.95 4.81
N LEU A 291 -5.17 -15.88 4.77
CA LEU A 291 -6.45 -15.81 5.49
C LEU A 291 -7.45 -16.87 5.00
N PHE A 292 -7.39 -17.30 3.75
CA PHE A 292 -8.31 -18.30 3.22
C PHE A 292 -8.05 -19.71 3.78
N LEU A 293 -6.89 -19.96 4.38
CA LEU A 293 -6.62 -21.22 5.08
C LEU A 293 -7.39 -21.34 6.41
N ILE A 294 -7.85 -20.21 6.98
CA ILE A 294 -8.51 -20.16 8.29
C ILE A 294 -9.99 -19.77 8.20
N VAL A 295 -10.44 -19.26 7.06
CA VAL A 295 -11.86 -18.96 6.81
C VAL A 295 -12.53 -20.26 6.33
N PRO A 296 -13.52 -20.79 7.07
CA PRO A 296 -14.23 -21.99 6.62
C PRO A 296 -15.01 -21.69 5.34
N ALA A 297 -14.98 -22.65 4.42
CA ALA A 297 -15.82 -22.69 3.23
C ALA A 297 -17.30 -22.88 3.61
#